data_AF-A0A2V6P7A0-F1
#
_entry.id   AF-A0A2V6P7A0-F1
#
_cell.length_a   1.000
_cell.length_b   1.000
_cell.length_c   1.000
_cell.angle_alpha   90.00
_cell.angle_beta   90.00
_cell.angle_gamma   90.00
#
_symmetry.space_group_name_H-M   'P 1'
#
loop_
_entity.id
_entity.type
_entity.pdbx_description
1 polymer ?
#
loop_
_entity_poly.entity_id
_entity_poly.type
_entity_poly.pdbx_seq_one_letter_code
_entity_poly.pdbx_strand_id
1 'polypeptide(L)'
;MAITVLQPKGVSQPLGMYSHGMEANGLVVVAGQVGVKPDGGLAGTDAGSQTKQAFANVAAVLGAAGCRMRDIVRLQTFLTSADDIPAFMAARQDVFPVYFRDGAYPPNTLLVISRLVRPELRVEIEAIAIKPPRAASKPQTRRARPARRPARRR
;
A
#
# COMPACT_ATOMS: atom_id res chain seq x y z
N MET A 1 19.50 -14.53 5.24
CA MET A 1 18.38 -13.89 4.54
C MET A 1 18.32 -12.44 4.99
N ALA A 2 18.23 -11.47 4.08
CA ALA A 2 18.28 -10.04 4.44
C ALA A 2 16.86 -9.50 4.66
N ILE A 3 16.65 -8.82 5.79
CA ILE A 3 15.44 -8.04 6.06
C ILE A 3 15.70 -6.62 5.56
N THR A 4 14.76 -6.08 4.79
CA THR A 4 14.86 -4.71 4.26
C THR A 4 13.83 -3.82 4.95
N VAL A 5 14.27 -2.70 5.53
CA VAL A 5 13.37 -1.68 6.07
C VAL A 5 12.82 -0.83 4.93
N LEU A 6 11.50 -0.64 4.90
CA LEU A 6 10.83 0.16 3.89
C LEU A 6 10.84 1.64 4.28
N GLN A 7 11.20 2.51 3.32
CA GLN A 7 11.31 3.95 3.48
C GLN A 7 10.28 4.65 2.57
N PRO A 8 8.99 4.69 2.95
CA PRO A 8 7.95 5.30 2.13
C PRO A 8 8.13 6.82 2.03
N LYS A 9 7.90 7.35 0.83
CA LYS A 9 7.79 8.80 0.62
C LYS A 9 6.34 9.22 0.83
N GLY A 10 6.14 10.39 1.43
CA GLY A 10 4.79 10.93 1.62
C GLY A 10 3.98 10.19 2.69
N VAL A 11 4.64 9.67 3.71
CA VAL A 11 4.02 9.19 4.95
C VAL A 11 4.68 9.96 6.10
N SER A 12 3.92 10.32 7.14
CA SER A 12 4.49 10.98 8.32
C SER A 12 5.51 10.07 8.99
N GLN A 13 6.36 10.63 9.86
CA GLN A 13 7.21 9.81 10.72
C GLN A 13 6.37 8.81 11.55
N PRO A 14 6.91 7.62 11.88
CA PRO A 14 6.26 6.68 12.78
C PRO A 14 5.90 7.34 14.11
N LEU A 15 4.79 6.91 14.72
CA LEU A 15 4.32 7.51 15.99
C LEU A 15 5.11 7.02 17.22
N GLY A 16 6.06 6.11 17.02
CA GLY A 16 6.87 5.48 18.07
C GLY A 16 8.07 4.75 17.47
N MET A 17 8.67 3.83 18.25
CA MET A 17 9.87 3.09 17.85
C MET A 17 9.57 1.88 16.96
N TYR A 18 9.11 2.13 15.73
CA TYR A 18 8.84 1.10 14.73
C TYR A 18 9.06 1.62 13.30
N SER A 19 9.18 0.71 12.34
CA SER A 19 9.27 1.05 10.91
C SER A 19 7.91 0.94 10.24
N HIS A 20 7.64 1.75 9.20
CA HIS A 20 6.39 1.66 8.44
C HIS A 20 6.15 0.29 7.81
N GLY A 21 7.22 -0.42 7.45
CA GLY A 21 7.13 -1.80 7.00
C GLY A 21 8.49 -2.43 6.80
N MET A 22 8.48 -3.75 6.61
CA MET A 22 9.66 -4.55 6.30
C MET A 22 9.36 -5.54 5.18
N GLU A 23 10.39 -5.88 4.41
CA GLU A 23 10.36 -6.95 3.41
C GLU A 23 11.35 -8.05 3.79
N ALA A 24 10.90 -9.31 3.71
CA ALA A 24 11.74 -10.50 3.85
C ALA A 24 11.26 -11.60 2.90
N ASN A 25 12.12 -12.06 1.99
CA ASN A 25 11.81 -13.13 1.02
C ASN A 25 10.51 -12.91 0.23
N GLY A 26 10.22 -11.65 -0.14
CA GLY A 26 8.99 -11.28 -0.84
C GLY A 26 7.74 -11.14 0.05
N LEU A 27 7.78 -11.55 1.32
CA LEU A 27 6.75 -11.16 2.29
C LEU A 27 6.97 -9.69 2.67
N VAL A 28 5.91 -8.89 2.54
CA VAL A 28 5.90 -7.48 2.92
C VAL A 28 4.91 -7.30 4.06
N VAL A 29 5.42 -6.81 5.19
CA VAL A 29 4.61 -6.49 6.38
C VAL A 29 4.55 -4.98 6.50
N VAL A 30 3.34 -4.44 6.54
CA VAL A 30 3.05 -3.02 6.72
C VAL A 30 2.51 -2.81 8.12
N ALA A 31 3.17 -1.97 8.91
CA ALA A 31 2.68 -1.59 10.24
C ALA A 31 1.33 -0.87 10.14
N GLY A 32 0.56 -0.85 11.23
CA GLY A 32 -0.72 -0.15 11.28
C GLY A 32 -0.64 1.29 10.78
N GLN A 33 -1.42 1.59 9.75
CA GLN A 33 -1.54 2.92 9.17
C GLN A 33 -2.82 3.58 9.64
N VAL A 34 -2.71 4.83 10.07
CA VAL A 34 -3.80 5.63 10.63
C VAL A 34 -4.13 6.80 9.72
N GLY A 35 -5.17 7.58 10.06
CA GLY A 35 -5.62 8.75 9.31
C GLY A 35 -4.72 9.99 9.36
N VAL A 36 -3.41 9.81 9.53
CA VAL A 36 -2.41 10.89 9.60
C VAL A 36 -1.85 11.18 8.21
N LYS A 37 -1.81 12.46 7.83
CA LYS A 37 -1.26 12.99 6.58
C LYS A 37 0.28 13.08 6.64
N PRO A 38 0.96 13.30 5.50
CA PRO A 38 2.42 13.44 5.46
C PRO A 38 2.97 14.57 6.35
N ASP A 39 2.18 15.62 6.57
CA ASP A 39 2.50 16.76 7.44
C ASP A 39 2.35 16.45 8.95
N GLY A 40 1.90 15.25 9.31
CA GLY A 40 1.68 14.82 10.69
C GLY A 40 0.30 15.17 11.26
N GLY A 41 -0.53 15.95 10.53
CA GLY A 41 -1.90 16.28 10.91
C GLY A 41 -2.91 15.19 10.54
N LEU A 42 -4.11 15.26 11.11
CA LEU A 42 -5.19 14.33 10.75
C LEU A 42 -5.83 14.72 9.41
N ALA A 43 -6.24 13.72 8.63
CA ALA A 43 -6.99 13.94 7.38
C ALA A 43 -8.43 14.43 7.61
N GLY A 44 -8.95 14.27 8.82
CA GLY A 44 -10.27 14.70 9.25
C GLY A 44 -10.57 14.19 10.66
N THR A 45 -11.66 14.69 11.26
CA THR A 45 -12.13 14.24 12.57
C THR A 45 -13.02 12.99 12.50
N ASP A 46 -13.51 12.65 11.31
CA ASP A 46 -14.38 11.50 11.05
C ASP A 46 -13.61 10.28 10.55
N ALA A 47 -14.17 9.08 10.79
CA ALA A 47 -13.57 7.82 10.38
C ALA A 47 -13.45 7.65 8.86
N GLY A 48 -14.33 8.26 8.07
CA GLY A 48 -14.29 8.16 6.60
C GLY A 48 -13.04 8.83 6.03
N SER A 49 -12.80 10.10 6.39
CA SER A 49 -11.61 10.86 6.01
C SER A 49 -10.33 10.16 6.47
N GLN A 50 -10.31 9.68 7.71
CA GLN A 50 -9.17 8.94 8.24
C GLN A 50 -8.93 7.61 7.54
N THR A 51 -10.00 6.89 7.15
CA THR A 51 -9.90 5.61 6.42
C THR A 51 -9.26 5.80 5.04
N LYS A 52 -9.67 6.83 4.30
CA LYS A 52 -9.09 7.14 2.99
C LYS A 52 -7.59 7.43 3.10
N GLN A 53 -7.20 8.20 4.12
CA GLN A 53 -5.79 8.50 4.37
C GLN A 53 -5.01 7.26 4.83
N ALA A 54 -5.57 6.41 5.69
CA ALA A 54 -4.94 5.18 6.12
C ALA A 54 -4.63 4.26 4.92
N PHE A 55 -5.57 4.08 3.98
CA PHE A 55 -5.31 3.33 2.75
C PHE A 55 -4.26 3.99 1.84
N ALA A 56 -4.26 5.32 1.73
CA ALA A 56 -3.23 6.05 0.98
C ALA A 56 -1.83 5.81 1.58
N ASN A 57 -1.74 5.81 2.91
CA ASN A 57 -0.51 5.50 3.64
C ASN A 57 -0.08 4.05 3.38
N VAL A 58 -0.98 3.07 3.48
CA VAL A 58 -0.68 1.66 3.14
C VAL A 58 -0.14 1.54 1.71
N ALA A 59 -0.76 2.22 0.75
CA ALA A 59 -0.30 2.22 -0.64
C ALA A 59 1.11 2.79 -0.78
N ALA A 60 1.45 3.85 -0.03
CA ALA A 60 2.79 4.43 -0.04
C ALA A 60 3.85 3.49 0.56
N VAL A 61 3.53 2.77 1.65
CA VAL A 61 4.42 1.75 2.22
C VAL A 61 4.65 0.60 1.25
N LEU A 62 3.59 0.07 0.63
CA LEU A 62 3.70 -0.97 -0.39
C LEU A 62 4.54 -0.50 -1.59
N GLY A 63 4.36 0.76 -2.00
CA GLY A 63 5.15 1.37 -3.08
C GLY A 63 6.66 1.36 -2.80
N ALA A 64 7.06 1.54 -1.54
CA ALA A 64 8.47 1.45 -1.14
C ALA A 64 9.06 0.04 -1.30
N ALA A 65 8.22 -1.01 -1.24
CA ALA A 65 8.60 -2.39 -1.54
C ALA A 65 8.48 -2.75 -3.03
N GLY A 66 8.03 -1.82 -3.89
CA GLY A 66 7.68 -2.10 -5.29
C GLY A 66 6.37 -2.90 -5.45
N CYS A 67 5.55 -2.95 -4.40
CA CYS A 67 4.23 -3.57 -4.40
C CYS A 67 3.14 -2.55 -4.72
N ARG A 68 1.92 -3.04 -4.93
CA ARG A 68 0.68 -2.29 -5.14
C ARG A 68 -0.39 -2.82 -4.19
N MET A 69 -1.49 -2.09 -4.05
CA MET A 69 -2.63 -2.52 -3.21
C MET A 69 -3.17 -3.92 -3.58
N ARG A 70 -3.15 -4.28 -4.87
CA ARG A 70 -3.55 -5.62 -5.34
C ARG A 70 -2.66 -6.78 -4.86
N ASP A 71 -1.47 -6.48 -4.37
CA ASP A 71 -0.52 -7.49 -3.90
C ASP A 71 -0.77 -7.84 -2.42
N ILE A 72 -1.74 -7.18 -1.78
CA ILE A 72 -2.19 -7.46 -0.40
C ILE A 72 -2.90 -8.81 -0.35
N VAL A 73 -2.49 -9.64 0.61
CA VAL A 73 -3.11 -10.93 0.90
C VAL A 73 -3.91 -10.92 2.21
N ARG A 74 -3.73 -9.90 3.04
CA ARG A 74 -4.51 -9.70 4.27
C ARG A 74 -4.56 -8.22 4.66
N LEU A 75 -5.74 -7.77 5.03
CA LEU A 75 -5.97 -6.55 5.80
C LEU A 75 -6.48 -6.89 7.20
N GLN A 76 -6.06 -6.10 8.18
CA GLN A 76 -6.69 -6.07 9.49
C GLN A 76 -7.03 -4.62 9.84
N THR A 77 -8.31 -4.38 10.10
CA THR A 77 -8.85 -3.05 10.38
C THR A 77 -9.32 -2.98 11.82
N PHE A 78 -8.96 -1.90 12.50
CA PHE A 78 -9.44 -1.58 13.84
C PHE A 78 -10.19 -0.26 13.81
N LEU A 79 -11.40 -0.24 14.36
CA LEU A 79 -12.19 0.97 14.62
C LEU A 79 -12.33 1.20 16.12
N THR A 80 -12.46 2.46 16.55
CA THR A 80 -12.69 2.78 17.96
C THR A 80 -14.17 2.80 18.35
N SER A 81 -15.08 2.84 17.38
CA SER A 81 -16.53 2.78 17.61
C SER A 81 -17.21 1.96 16.52
N ALA A 82 -18.30 1.27 16.88
CA ALA A 82 -19.17 0.62 15.91
C ALA A 82 -19.93 1.64 15.04
N ASP A 83 -20.16 2.85 15.55
CA ASP A 83 -20.82 3.95 14.82
C ASP A 83 -19.99 4.46 13.63
N ASP A 84 -18.69 4.16 13.63
CA ASP A 84 -17.78 4.52 12.55
C ASP A 84 -17.84 3.53 11.37
N ILE A 85 -18.49 2.36 11.53
CA ILE A 85 -18.58 1.31 10.50
C ILE A 85 -19.20 1.84 9.19
N PRO A 86 -20.33 2.57 9.18
CA PRO A 86 -20.90 3.11 7.95
C PRO A 86 -19.93 4.04 7.20
N ALA A 87 -19.23 4.92 7.93
CA ALA A 87 -18.26 5.85 7.33
C ALA A 87 -17.03 5.10 6.77
N PHE A 88 -16.56 4.08 7.47
CA PHE A 88 -15.51 3.18 6.97
C PHE A 88 -15.94 2.44 5.68
N MET A 89 -17.16 1.90 5.65
CA MET A 89 -17.68 1.18 4.48
C MET A 89 -17.84 2.11 3.27
N ALA A 90 -18.35 3.33 3.47
CA ALA A 90 -18.45 4.34 2.42
C ALA A 90 -17.06 4.72 1.87
N ALA A 91 -16.09 4.96 2.76
CA ALA A 91 -14.71 5.22 2.34
C ALA A 91 -14.10 4.06 1.54
N ARG A 92 -14.38 2.80 1.93
CA ARG A 92 -13.96 1.63 1.14
C ARG A 92 -14.61 1.57 -0.22
N GLN A 93 -15.90 1.85 -0.33
CA GLN A 93 -16.61 1.86 -1.60
C GLN A 93 -16.04 2.90 -2.57
N ASP A 94 -15.54 4.04 -2.06
CA ASP A 94 -14.87 5.06 -2.87
C ASP A 94 -13.48 4.61 -3.36
N VAL A 95 -12.67 4.00 -2.48
CA VAL A 95 -11.24 3.74 -2.78
C VAL A 95 -10.97 2.37 -3.37
N PHE A 96 -11.76 1.34 -3.03
CA PHE A 96 -11.51 -0.04 -3.45
C PHE A 96 -11.60 -0.22 -4.98
N PRO A 97 -12.60 0.34 -5.69
CA PRO A 97 -12.67 0.21 -7.15
C PRO A 97 -11.46 0.81 -7.88
N VAL A 98 -10.81 1.82 -7.30
CA VAL A 98 -9.59 2.43 -7.86
C VAL A 98 -8.40 1.47 -7.77
N TYR A 99 -8.27 0.78 -6.63
CA TYR A 99 -7.15 -0.11 -6.33
C TYR A 99 -7.34 -1.55 -6.85
N PHE A 100 -8.57 -2.05 -6.87
CA PHE A 100 -8.95 -3.44 -7.16
C PHE A 100 -10.00 -3.47 -8.28
N ARG A 101 -9.55 -3.13 -9.50
CA ARG A 101 -10.43 -2.95 -10.67
C ARG A 101 -11.09 -4.24 -11.16
N ASP A 102 -10.55 -5.39 -10.78
CA ASP A 102 -11.08 -6.72 -11.10
C ASP A 102 -12.12 -7.20 -10.07
N GLY A 103 -12.40 -6.42 -9.02
CA GLY A 103 -13.31 -6.78 -7.95
C GLY A 103 -12.75 -7.83 -6.98
N ALA A 104 -11.48 -8.24 -7.14
CA ALA A 104 -10.81 -9.17 -6.24
C ALA A 104 -10.28 -8.40 -5.02
N TYR A 105 -11.13 -8.26 -4.00
CA TYR A 105 -10.76 -7.56 -2.77
C TYR A 105 -9.98 -8.48 -1.81
N PRO A 106 -8.95 -7.95 -1.11
CA PRO A 106 -8.18 -8.75 -0.16
C PRO A 106 -9.05 -9.12 1.05
N PRO A 107 -8.80 -10.29 1.68
CA PRO A 107 -9.41 -10.64 2.95
C PRO A 107 -9.21 -9.55 3.99
N ASN A 108 -10.26 -9.24 4.76
CA ASN A 108 -10.23 -8.22 5.82
C ASN A 108 -10.92 -8.71 7.08
N THR A 109 -10.25 -8.64 8.23
CA THR A 109 -10.89 -8.73 9.54
C THR A 109 -11.10 -7.32 10.09
N LEU A 110 -12.32 -7.00 10.51
CA LEU A 110 -12.64 -5.73 11.19
C LEU A 110 -12.92 -6.01 12.67
N LEU A 111 -12.28 -5.24 13.55
CA LEU A 111 -12.51 -5.26 14.99
C LEU A 111 -12.90 -3.87 15.47
N VAL A 112 -13.79 -3.80 16.44
CA VAL A 112 -14.03 -2.58 17.23
C VAL A 112 -13.28 -2.73 18.55
N ILE A 113 -12.37 -1.81 18.83
CA ILE A 113 -11.48 -1.84 19.99
C ILE A 113 -11.73 -0.62 20.88
N SER A 114 -11.22 -0.65 22.12
CA SER A 114 -11.48 0.41 23.10
C SER A 114 -10.80 1.75 22.78
N ARG A 115 -9.63 1.74 22.13
CA ARG A 115 -8.88 2.95 21.75
C ARG A 115 -7.69 2.63 20.84
N LEU A 116 -7.19 3.65 20.15
CA LEU A 116 -5.91 3.67 19.44
C LEU A 116 -4.86 4.46 20.23
N VAL A 117 -3.63 4.55 19.70
CA VAL A 117 -2.48 5.21 20.37
C VAL A 117 -2.71 6.70 20.67
N ARG A 118 -3.57 7.36 19.89
CA ARG A 118 -4.03 8.73 20.12
C ARG A 118 -5.56 8.77 20.14
N PRO A 119 -6.19 9.57 21.01
CA PRO A 119 -7.64 9.58 21.18
C PRO A 119 -8.42 10.11 19.97
N GLU A 120 -7.79 10.91 19.11
CA GLU A 120 -8.41 11.47 17.91
C GLU A 120 -8.46 10.49 16.74
N LEU A 121 -7.73 9.37 16.83
CA LEU A 121 -7.70 8.35 15.80
C LEU A 121 -8.92 7.46 15.91
N ARG A 122 -9.59 7.24 14.77
CA ARG A 122 -10.81 6.44 14.66
C ARG A 122 -10.58 5.11 13.96
N VAL A 123 -9.54 5.01 13.15
CA VAL A 123 -9.22 3.84 12.33
C VAL A 123 -7.72 3.59 12.25
N GLU A 124 -7.35 2.31 12.29
CA GLU A 124 -6.01 1.82 11.99
C GLU A 124 -6.11 0.59 11.08
N ILE A 125 -5.24 0.53 10.06
CA ILE A 125 -5.24 -0.53 9.04
C ILE A 125 -3.84 -1.11 8.90
N GLU A 126 -3.71 -2.39 9.20
CA GLU A 126 -2.52 -3.21 8.97
C GLU A 126 -2.65 -3.99 7.66
N ALA A 127 -1.53 -4.24 6.97
CA ALA A 127 -1.53 -5.02 5.74
C ALA A 127 -0.35 -6.00 5.66
N ILE A 128 -0.63 -7.16 5.05
CA ILE A 128 0.40 -8.11 4.59
C ILE A 128 0.25 -8.26 3.09
N ALA A 129 1.37 -8.19 2.37
CA ALA A 129 1.43 -8.34 0.93
C ALA A 129 2.51 -9.33 0.50
N ILE A 130 2.38 -9.86 -0.70
CA ILE A 130 3.40 -10.68 -1.36
C ILE A 130 3.95 -9.90 -2.55
N LYS A 131 5.23 -9.57 -2.49
CA LYS A 131 5.93 -8.92 -3.59
C LYS A 131 5.92 -9.82 -4.82
N PRO A 132 5.42 -9.34 -5.96
CA PRO A 132 5.42 -10.13 -7.17
C PRO A 132 6.88 -10.46 -7.55
N PRO A 133 7.16 -11.67 -8.05
CA PRO A 133 8.46 -12.00 -8.56
C PRO A 133 8.85 -10.98 -9.63
N ARG A 134 10.11 -10.53 -9.60
CA ARG A 134 10.64 -9.62 -10.62
C ARG A 134 10.39 -10.29 -11.98
N ALA A 135 9.54 -9.68 -12.81
CA ALA A 135 9.37 -10.15 -14.17
C ALA A 135 10.76 -10.18 -14.81
N ALA A 136 11.21 -11.37 -15.25
CA ALA A 136 12.45 -11.49 -16.00
C ALA A 136 12.35 -10.51 -17.18
N SER A 137 13.31 -9.58 -17.27
CA SER A 137 13.41 -8.69 -18.42
C SER A 137 13.42 -9.56 -19.67
N LYS A 138 12.40 -9.41 -20.54
CA LYS A 138 12.40 -10.09 -21.85
C LYS A 138 13.74 -9.76 -22.52
N PRO A 139 14.50 -10.76 -23.02
CA PRO A 139 15.75 -10.47 -23.71
C PRO A 139 15.46 -9.48 -24.84
N GLN A 140 16.15 -8.33 -24.81
CA GLN A 140 16.10 -7.38 -25.91
C GLN A 140 16.55 -8.14 -27.16
N THR A 141 15.62 -8.37 -28.10
CA THR A 141 15.94 -8.90 -29.41
C THR A 141 16.94 -7.94 -30.04
N ARG A 142 18.21 -8.35 -30.15
CA ARG A 142 19.23 -7.61 -30.91
C ARG A 142 18.65 -7.45 -32.32
N ARG A 143 18.22 -6.24 -32.66
CA ARG A 143 17.84 -5.90 -34.04
C ARG A 143 19.00 -6.29 -34.95
N ALA A 144 18.74 -7.19 -35.88
CA ALA A 144 19.70 -7.55 -36.92
C ALA A 144 20.16 -6.27 -37.64
N ARG A 145 21.47 -6.09 -37.68
CA ARG A 145 22.14 -4.97 -38.33
C ARG A 145 21.80 -5.04 -39.83
N PRO A 146 21.29 -3.98 -40.48
CA PRO A 146 20.90 -4.06 -41.88
C PRO A 146 22.13 -4.36 -42.75
N ALA A 147 21.97 -5.31 -43.69
CA ALA A 147 23.01 -5.68 -44.64
C ALA A 147 23.39 -4.47 -45.50
N ARG A 148 24.69 -4.19 -45.61
CA ARG A 148 25.24 -3.16 -46.50
C ARG A 148 24.91 -3.54 -47.95
N ARG A 149 24.18 -2.66 -48.65
CA ARG A 149 23.97 -2.75 -50.10
C ARG A 149 25.32 -2.62 -50.83
N PRO A 150 25.60 -3.45 -51.86
CA PRO A 150 26.81 -3.27 -52.66
C PRO A 150 26.67 -2.02 -53.56
N ALA A 151 27.74 -1.23 -53.61
CA ALA A 151 27.83 -0.06 -54.48
C ALA A 151 27.80 -0.50 -55.95
N ARG A 152 26.92 0.11 -56.75
CA ARG A 152 26.90 -0.10 -58.20
C ARG A 152 28.20 0.44 -58.83
N ARG A 153 28.98 -0.50 -59.38
CA ARG A 153 29.77 -0.36 -60.62
C ARG A 153 29.15 0.58 -61.65
N ARG A 154 29.89 1.57 -62.20
CA ARG A 154 29.48 2.39 -63.35
C ARG A 154 29.05 1.56 -64.55
#